data_AF-A0A937PSY8-F1
#
_entry.id   AF-A0A937PSY8-F1
#
_cell.length_a   1.000
_cell.length_b   1.000
_cell.length_c   1.000
_cell.angle_alpha   90.00
_cell.angle_beta   90.00
_cell.angle_gamma   90.00
#
_symmetry.space_group_name_H-M   'P 1'
#
loop_
_entity.id
_entity.type
_entity.pdbx_description
1 polymer ?
#
loop_
_entity_poly.entity_id
_entity_poly.type
_entity_poly.pdbx_seq_one_letter_code
_entity_poly.pdbx_strand_id
1 'polypeptide(L)'
;MSPLTPTGLPPIAGYHPTTLLDWPGRLAAIVFLPRCNFRCPFCHAGHLLGDPAETVPLEAVLAHLADREGWLDGVVVCGGEPTLWPTLGDLCRRFRDAGLPVKLDTNGTRPDVLAALLDAGLVDAVAMDVKAPLDARYARAAGVEAADLQTLRRSIALLMASTAEVEFRTTVVPTLLAEAEIQAIGETLAAAAASGATPPTARPVRDAPGATGGLSASAVAIPGRPVRAAPIPVARGVSAPPALAPIGARPHDLAKGLCGTEKGSGKGAGMAGTGMGAGMRAGTGAGTAVWTLQPFEPAGALDPAFRTVAPYPPDRLAAMADLGRRYVSRCRLRGESGADGRTHGG
;
A
#
# COMPACT_ATOMS: atom_id res chain seq x y z
N MET A 1 0.30 -21.41 11.48
CA MET A 1 0.46 -20.77 10.16
C MET A 1 1.55 -21.52 9.43
N SER A 2 1.27 -22.06 8.24
CA SER A 2 2.30 -22.74 7.43
C SER A 2 3.42 -21.73 7.12
N PRO A 3 4.70 -22.07 7.32
CA PRO A 3 5.79 -21.16 6.99
C PRO A 3 5.67 -20.79 5.51
N LEU A 4 5.67 -19.47 5.24
CA LEU A 4 5.76 -18.93 3.89
C LEU A 4 7.12 -19.31 3.31
N THR A 5 7.21 -20.48 2.70
CA THR A 5 8.27 -20.78 1.73
C THR A 5 7.65 -20.81 0.34
N PRO A 6 7.63 -19.67 -0.35
CA PRO A 6 7.80 -19.69 -1.79
C PRO A 6 9.14 -19.03 -2.13
N THR A 7 9.96 -19.75 -2.87
CA THR A 7 11.15 -19.26 -3.59
C THR A 7 10.79 -18.25 -4.71
N GLY A 8 9.72 -17.45 -4.53
CA GLY A 8 9.10 -16.61 -5.55
C GLY A 8 8.50 -15.31 -5.00
N LEU A 9 8.13 -14.44 -5.93
CA LEU A 9 7.51 -13.15 -5.64
C LEU A 9 6.15 -13.30 -4.93
N PRO A 10 5.67 -12.27 -4.22
CA PRO A 10 4.34 -12.28 -3.63
C PRO A 10 3.26 -12.52 -4.69
N PRO A 11 2.25 -13.36 -4.42
CA PRO A 11 1.12 -13.53 -5.34
C PRO A 11 0.30 -12.25 -5.43
N ILE A 12 -0.12 -11.88 -6.64
CA ILE A 12 -1.05 -10.78 -6.87
C ILE A 12 -2.46 -11.36 -6.87
N ALA A 13 -3.22 -11.11 -5.80
CA ALA A 13 -4.59 -11.60 -5.63
C ALA A 13 -5.62 -10.74 -6.38
N GLY A 14 -5.26 -9.52 -6.76
CA GLY A 14 -6.12 -8.64 -7.55
C GLY A 14 -5.32 -7.52 -8.19
N TYR A 15 -5.88 -6.95 -9.25
CA TYR A 15 -5.30 -5.84 -9.99
C TYR A 15 -6.39 -4.84 -10.38
N HIS A 16 -6.17 -3.56 -10.06
CA HIS A 16 -7.00 -2.46 -10.53
C HIS A 16 -6.18 -1.59 -11.48
N PRO A 17 -6.58 -1.47 -12.76
CA PRO A 17 -5.71 -0.90 -13.79
C PRO A 17 -5.49 0.62 -13.65
N THR A 18 -6.42 1.35 -13.03
CA THR A 18 -6.34 2.82 -12.87
C THR A 18 -7.05 3.31 -11.61
N THR A 19 -6.48 4.27 -10.88
CA THR A 19 -7.09 4.96 -9.74
C THR A 19 -6.55 6.39 -9.66
N LEU A 20 -7.40 7.31 -9.20
CA LEU A 20 -7.03 8.70 -8.88
C LEU A 20 -7.09 8.96 -7.37
N LEU A 21 -7.51 7.97 -6.58
CA LEU A 21 -7.87 8.14 -5.16
C LEU A 21 -6.85 7.54 -4.20
N ASP A 22 -6.05 6.58 -4.65
CA ASP A 22 -5.11 5.84 -3.79
C ASP A 22 -3.69 6.39 -3.85
N TRP A 23 -3.40 7.29 -4.80
CA TRP A 23 -2.20 8.13 -4.78
C TRP A 23 -2.58 9.54 -5.25
N PRO A 24 -3.00 10.42 -4.33
CA PRO A 24 -3.52 11.74 -4.69
C PRO A 24 -2.53 12.55 -5.54
N GLY A 25 -3.03 13.10 -6.65
CA GLY A 25 -2.21 13.83 -7.63
C GLY A 25 -1.51 12.95 -8.67
N ARG A 26 -1.78 11.63 -8.68
CA ARG A 26 -1.21 10.66 -9.63
C ARG A 26 -2.30 9.73 -10.17
N LEU A 27 -2.22 9.40 -11.46
CA LEU A 27 -2.98 8.30 -12.03
C LEU A 27 -2.19 7.00 -11.81
N ALA A 28 -2.62 6.18 -10.87
CA ALA A 28 -1.89 4.97 -10.48
C ALA A 28 -2.64 3.69 -10.85
N ALA A 29 -1.95 2.56 -10.91
CA ALA A 29 -2.59 1.24 -10.83
C ALA A 29 -2.50 0.69 -9.40
N ILE A 30 -3.31 -0.31 -9.05
CA ILE A 30 -3.27 -0.96 -7.73
C ILE A 30 -3.02 -2.46 -7.91
N VAL A 31 -2.07 -3.01 -7.17
CA VAL A 31 -1.91 -4.45 -6.98
C VAL A 31 -2.27 -4.83 -5.55
N PHE A 32 -3.10 -5.86 -5.40
CA PHE A 32 -3.57 -6.35 -4.11
C PHE A 32 -2.84 -7.65 -3.76
N LEU A 33 -2.09 -7.65 -2.66
CA LEU A 33 -1.46 -8.83 -2.10
C LEU A 33 -2.38 -9.50 -1.06
N PRO A 34 -2.44 -10.83 -1.01
CA PRO A 34 -3.27 -11.53 -0.04
C PRO A 34 -2.60 -11.63 1.34
N ARG A 35 -3.38 -12.10 2.30
CA ARG A 35 -3.10 -12.29 3.73
C ARG A 35 -2.93 -10.97 4.49
N CYS A 36 -3.51 -10.91 5.67
CA CYS A 36 -3.31 -9.81 6.63
C CYS A 36 -3.14 -10.41 8.02
N ASN A 37 -2.37 -9.75 8.87
CA ASN A 37 -2.19 -10.10 10.28
C ASN A 37 -3.22 -9.41 11.21
N PHE A 38 -4.09 -8.57 10.66
CA PHE A 38 -5.24 -7.99 11.34
C PHE A 38 -6.56 -8.60 10.85
N ARG A 39 -7.62 -8.42 11.64
CA ARG A 39 -9.01 -8.81 11.32
C ARG A 39 -9.96 -7.67 11.63
N CYS A 40 -9.59 -6.45 11.21
CA CYS A 40 -10.35 -5.24 11.50
C CYS A 40 -11.82 -5.47 11.15
N PRO A 41 -12.77 -5.28 12.09
CA PRO A 41 -14.15 -5.66 11.86
C PRO A 41 -14.82 -4.83 10.75
N PHE A 42 -14.33 -3.62 10.52
CA PHE A 42 -14.73 -2.73 9.43
C PHE A 42 -13.96 -2.94 8.11
N CYS A 43 -13.18 -4.03 7.96
CA CYS A 43 -12.36 -4.24 6.76
C CYS A 43 -13.22 -4.59 5.53
N HIS A 44 -12.95 -3.98 4.37
CA HIS A 44 -13.63 -4.28 3.10
C HIS A 44 -12.85 -5.31 2.26
N ALA A 45 -11.57 -5.47 2.57
CA ALA A 45 -10.67 -6.43 1.96
C ALA A 45 -10.73 -7.82 2.61
N GLY A 46 -11.87 -8.20 3.19
CA GLY A 46 -12.06 -9.50 3.85
C GLY A 46 -11.76 -10.69 2.92
N HIS A 47 -12.04 -10.53 1.62
CA HIS A 47 -11.76 -11.51 0.58
C HIS A 47 -10.25 -11.76 0.35
N LEU A 48 -9.37 -10.86 0.83
CA LEU A 48 -7.91 -11.01 0.72
C LEU A 48 -7.28 -11.71 1.92
N LEU A 49 -8.03 -12.08 2.96
CA LEU A 49 -7.44 -12.60 4.21
C LEU A 49 -6.88 -14.03 4.09
N GLY A 50 -7.34 -14.79 3.09
CA GLY A 50 -6.90 -16.15 2.79
C GLY A 50 -5.93 -16.22 1.61
N ASP A 51 -5.62 -17.45 1.20
CA ASP A 51 -4.91 -17.69 -0.04
C ASP A 51 -5.87 -17.48 -1.22
N PRO A 52 -5.45 -16.75 -2.26
CA PRO A 52 -6.30 -16.49 -3.40
C PRO A 52 -6.47 -17.77 -4.22
N ALA A 53 -7.67 -18.02 -4.73
CA ALA A 53 -7.93 -19.15 -5.62
C ALA A 53 -7.23 -18.98 -6.98
N GLU A 54 -7.12 -17.73 -7.43
CA GLU A 54 -6.47 -17.34 -8.68
C GLU A 54 -5.51 -16.18 -8.42
N THR A 55 -4.44 -16.10 -9.22
CA THR A 55 -3.48 -15.01 -9.13
C THR A 55 -3.32 -14.33 -10.48
N VAL A 56 -3.08 -13.03 -10.45
CA VAL A 56 -2.74 -12.25 -11.64
C VAL A 56 -1.24 -12.40 -11.90
N PRO A 57 -0.81 -12.86 -13.08
CA PRO A 57 0.62 -12.94 -13.40
C PRO A 57 1.27 -11.56 -13.40
N LEU A 58 2.40 -11.40 -12.70
CA LEU A 58 3.13 -10.13 -12.69
C LEU A 58 3.47 -9.65 -14.10
N GLU A 59 3.87 -10.54 -15.00
CA GLU A 59 4.20 -10.16 -16.38
C GLU A 59 3.01 -9.60 -17.14
N ALA A 60 1.78 -10.06 -16.84
CA ALA A 60 0.57 -9.49 -17.42
C ALA A 60 0.29 -8.08 -16.87
N VAL A 61 0.56 -7.86 -15.57
CA VAL A 61 0.49 -6.53 -14.96
C VAL A 61 1.52 -5.60 -15.60
N LEU A 62 2.79 -6.02 -15.68
CA LEU A 62 3.87 -5.23 -16.28
C LEU A 62 3.59 -4.90 -17.75
N ALA A 63 3.10 -5.86 -18.54
CA ALA A 63 2.71 -5.63 -19.93
C ALA A 63 1.58 -4.59 -20.03
N HIS A 64 0.55 -4.69 -19.19
CA HIS A 64 -0.55 -3.73 -19.17
C HIS A 64 -0.08 -2.31 -18.81
N LEU A 65 0.87 -2.19 -17.88
CA LEU A 65 1.46 -0.93 -17.46
C LEU A 65 2.37 -0.34 -18.55
N ALA A 66 3.16 -1.17 -19.23
CA ALA A 66 4.02 -0.76 -20.34
C ALA A 66 3.20 -0.24 -21.54
N ASP A 67 2.07 -0.85 -21.86
CA ASP A 67 1.14 -0.37 -22.91
C ASP A 67 0.56 1.03 -22.61
N ARG A 68 0.73 1.52 -21.36
CA ARG A 68 0.24 2.81 -20.85
C ARG A 68 1.39 3.69 -20.37
N GLU A 69 2.61 3.43 -20.83
CA GLU A 69 3.77 4.25 -20.52
C GLU A 69 3.47 5.72 -20.87
N GLY A 70 3.78 6.63 -19.94
CA GLY A 70 3.47 8.06 -20.05
C GLY A 70 2.06 8.49 -19.62
N TRP A 71 1.16 7.55 -19.31
CA TRP A 71 -0.16 7.85 -18.72
C TRP A 71 -0.27 7.48 -17.25
N LEU A 72 0.36 6.38 -16.83
CA LEU A 72 0.37 5.95 -15.43
C LEU A 72 1.58 6.54 -14.69
N ASP A 73 1.29 7.21 -13.59
CA ASP A 73 2.26 7.94 -12.74
C ASP A 73 2.84 7.09 -11.60
N GLY A 74 2.43 5.83 -11.49
CA GLY A 74 2.93 4.88 -10.50
C GLY A 74 2.03 3.68 -10.24
N VAL A 75 2.45 2.85 -9.28
CA VAL A 75 1.71 1.68 -8.81
C VAL A 75 1.58 1.70 -7.29
N VAL A 76 0.39 1.40 -6.80
CA VAL A 76 0.10 1.22 -5.38
C VAL A 76 0.14 -0.28 -5.06
N VAL A 77 1.03 -0.68 -4.17
CA VAL A 77 1.09 -2.03 -3.61
C VAL A 77 0.32 -2.02 -2.29
N CYS A 78 -0.84 -2.69 -2.28
CA CYS A 78 -1.78 -2.73 -1.16
C CYS A 78 -2.32 -4.17 -0.99
N GLY A 79 -3.48 -4.34 -0.36
CA GLY A 79 -4.17 -5.62 -0.20
C GLY A 79 -4.47 -5.92 1.26
N GLY A 80 -4.07 -7.11 1.72
CA GLY A 80 -4.11 -7.49 3.13
C GLY A 80 -3.06 -6.73 3.95
N GLU A 81 -1.88 -7.32 4.13
CA GLU A 81 -0.71 -6.63 4.66
C GLU A 81 0.52 -7.00 3.81
N PRO A 82 0.93 -6.12 2.87
CA PRO A 82 2.04 -6.40 1.98
C PRO A 82 3.33 -6.78 2.69
N THR A 83 3.63 -6.16 3.84
CA THR A 83 4.91 -6.36 4.56
C THR A 83 5.02 -7.73 5.24
N LEU A 84 3.98 -8.58 5.16
CA LEU A 84 4.08 -9.99 5.54
C LEU A 84 4.89 -10.83 4.54
N TRP A 85 5.06 -10.36 3.31
CA TRP A 85 5.77 -11.07 2.27
C TRP A 85 7.27 -10.75 2.29
N PRO A 86 8.16 -11.74 2.55
CA PRO A 86 9.61 -11.50 2.58
C PRO A 86 10.17 -10.98 1.25
N THR A 87 9.56 -11.38 0.14
CA THR A 87 9.95 -11.00 -1.24
C THR A 87 9.27 -9.72 -1.74
N LEU A 88 8.61 -8.95 -0.86
CA LEU A 88 8.00 -7.66 -1.23
C LEU A 88 9.01 -6.71 -1.87
N GLY A 89 10.24 -6.65 -1.35
CA GLY A 89 11.28 -5.79 -1.92
C GLY A 89 11.63 -6.13 -3.37
N ASP A 90 11.62 -7.42 -3.73
CA ASP A 90 11.86 -7.84 -5.11
C ASP A 90 10.69 -7.46 -6.01
N LEU A 91 9.44 -7.55 -5.53
CA LEU A 91 8.26 -7.09 -6.28
C LEU A 91 8.33 -5.58 -6.55
N CYS A 92 8.66 -4.78 -5.53
CA CYS A 92 8.83 -3.33 -5.70
C CYS A 92 9.96 -3.02 -6.69
N ARG A 93 11.06 -3.80 -6.66
CA ARG A 93 12.15 -3.66 -7.64
C ARG A 93 11.66 -3.91 -9.07
N ARG A 94 10.84 -4.94 -9.30
CA ARG A 94 10.27 -5.22 -10.64
C ARG A 94 9.47 -4.05 -11.20
N PHE A 95 8.72 -3.33 -10.38
CA PHE A 95 7.99 -2.13 -10.81
C PHE A 95 8.93 -0.95 -11.06
N ARG A 96 9.92 -0.74 -10.18
CA ARG A 96 10.94 0.32 -10.36
C ARG A 96 11.77 0.11 -11.63
N ASP A 97 12.18 -1.13 -11.91
CA ASP A 97 12.93 -1.50 -13.12
C ASP A 97 12.12 -1.24 -14.40
N ALA A 98 10.78 -1.24 -14.29
CA ALA A 98 9.86 -0.84 -15.34
C ALA A 98 9.57 0.68 -15.39
N GLY A 99 10.32 1.50 -14.63
CA GLY A 99 10.20 2.96 -14.62
C GLY A 99 9.03 3.51 -13.82
N LEU A 100 8.37 2.70 -12.98
CA LEU A 100 7.18 3.09 -12.25
C LEU A 100 7.50 3.41 -10.78
N PRO A 101 7.15 4.62 -10.29
CA PRO A 101 7.15 4.92 -8.87
C PRO A 101 6.22 3.98 -8.10
N VAL A 102 6.61 3.65 -6.86
CA VAL A 102 5.89 2.68 -6.02
C VAL A 102 5.37 3.36 -4.75
N LYS A 103 4.06 3.25 -4.52
CA LYS A 103 3.43 3.57 -3.24
C LYS A 103 3.10 2.30 -2.48
N LEU A 104 3.46 2.23 -1.20
CA LEU A 104 3.13 1.11 -0.32
C LEU A 104 2.02 1.48 0.65
N ASP A 105 0.98 0.67 0.72
CA ASP A 105 -0.05 0.76 1.75
C ASP A 105 0.18 -0.34 2.80
N THR A 106 0.24 0.04 4.08
CA THR A 106 0.54 -0.90 5.19
C THR A 106 -0.24 -0.55 6.45
N ASN A 107 -0.43 -1.53 7.33
CA ASN A 107 -0.90 -1.35 8.70
C ASN A 107 0.23 -1.04 9.71
N GLY A 108 1.49 -1.03 9.25
CA GLY A 108 2.65 -0.60 10.03
C GLY A 108 3.17 -1.61 11.06
N THR A 109 2.76 -2.87 10.99
CA THR A 109 3.21 -3.91 11.95
C THR A 109 4.61 -4.49 11.67
N ARG A 110 5.30 -4.04 10.62
CA ARG A 110 6.62 -4.55 10.21
C ARG A 110 7.63 -3.42 9.93
N PRO A 111 8.06 -2.66 10.96
CA PRO A 111 8.98 -1.54 10.81
C PRO A 111 10.32 -1.93 10.18
N ASP A 112 10.82 -3.15 10.40
CA ASP A 112 12.07 -3.61 9.79
C ASP A 112 11.96 -3.75 8.27
N VAL A 113 10.81 -4.22 7.77
CA VAL A 113 10.53 -4.32 6.33
C VAL A 113 10.37 -2.92 5.75
N LEU A 114 9.66 -2.03 6.44
CA LEU A 114 9.53 -0.63 6.02
C LEU A 114 10.90 0.07 5.92
N ALA A 115 11.75 -0.09 6.93
CA ALA A 115 13.09 0.51 6.93
C ALA A 115 13.91 0.00 5.75
N ALA A 116 13.93 -1.32 5.53
CA ALA A 116 14.67 -1.91 4.41
C ALA A 116 14.17 -1.41 3.04
N LEU A 117 12.86 -1.23 2.85
CA LEU A 117 12.29 -0.70 1.61
C LEU A 117 12.66 0.78 1.39
N LEU A 118 12.59 1.59 2.45
CA LEU A 118 12.96 3.00 2.40
C LEU A 118 14.45 3.20 2.14
N ASP A 119 15.31 2.49 2.87
CA ASP A 119 16.77 2.56 2.74
C ASP A 119 17.24 2.15 1.34
N ALA A 120 16.57 1.16 0.73
CA ALA A 120 16.84 0.71 -0.63
C ALA A 120 16.17 1.59 -1.72
N GLY A 121 15.44 2.65 -1.32
CA GLY A 121 14.67 3.51 -2.22
C GLY A 121 13.61 2.76 -3.03
N LEU A 122 13.07 1.65 -2.49
CA LEU A 122 12.08 0.77 -3.14
C LEU A 122 10.65 1.30 -3.13
N VAL A 123 10.39 2.33 -2.34
CA VAL A 123 9.09 2.97 -2.25
C VAL A 123 9.28 4.49 -2.27
N ASP A 124 8.48 5.16 -3.10
CA ASP A 124 8.46 6.63 -3.24
C ASP A 124 7.44 7.26 -2.31
N ALA A 125 6.40 6.50 -1.95
CA ALA A 125 5.36 6.90 -1.02
C ALA A 125 4.94 5.75 -0.10
N VAL A 126 4.52 6.07 1.12
CA VAL A 126 3.95 5.12 2.06
C VAL A 126 2.67 5.68 2.67
N ALA A 127 1.58 4.92 2.56
CA ALA A 127 0.40 5.14 3.39
C ALA A 127 0.36 4.11 4.54
N MET A 128 0.33 4.60 5.78
CA MET A 128 0.19 3.76 6.97
C MET A 128 -1.18 3.97 7.63
N ASP A 129 -1.92 2.89 7.86
CA ASP A 129 -3.17 2.96 8.62
C ASP A 129 -2.90 3.04 10.13
N VAL A 130 -3.40 4.08 10.79
CA VAL A 130 -3.50 4.23 12.24
C VAL A 130 -4.95 4.04 12.65
N LYS A 131 -5.26 2.85 13.19
CA LYS A 131 -6.65 2.37 13.31
C LYS A 131 -7.38 2.87 14.55
N ALA A 132 -6.65 3.27 15.59
CA ALA A 132 -7.16 3.85 16.83
C ALA A 132 -6.01 4.54 17.59
N PRO A 133 -6.26 5.17 18.75
CA PRO A 133 -5.19 5.58 19.66
C PRO A 133 -4.28 4.41 20.05
N LEU A 134 -2.99 4.66 20.25
CA LEU A 134 -2.00 3.63 20.60
C LEU A 134 -2.08 3.23 22.08
N ASP A 135 -3.23 2.70 22.46
CA ASP A 135 -3.57 2.11 23.75
C ASP A 135 -4.42 0.83 23.58
N ALA A 136 -5.08 0.37 24.64
CA ALA A 136 -5.89 -0.85 24.64
C ALA A 136 -7.01 -0.87 23.59
N ARG A 137 -7.48 0.30 23.12
CA ARG A 137 -8.53 0.40 22.07
C ARG A 137 -8.06 -0.08 20.71
N TYR A 138 -6.74 -0.04 20.44
CA TYR A 138 -6.19 -0.44 19.14
C TYR A 138 -6.45 -1.90 18.79
N ALA A 139 -6.37 -2.80 19.77
CA ALA A 139 -6.59 -4.23 19.57
C ALA A 139 -8.01 -4.50 19.03
N ARG A 140 -9.01 -3.80 19.57
CA ARG A 140 -10.40 -3.87 19.10
C ARG A 140 -10.56 -3.36 17.66
N ALA A 141 -9.94 -2.23 17.31
CA ALA A 141 -10.01 -1.68 15.96
C ALA A 141 -9.27 -2.56 14.93
N ALA A 142 -8.16 -3.17 15.32
CA ALA A 142 -7.40 -4.10 14.48
C ALA A 142 -7.98 -5.52 14.43
N GLY A 143 -8.95 -5.85 15.29
CA GLY A 143 -9.54 -7.19 15.39
C GLY A 143 -8.53 -8.25 15.85
N VAL A 144 -7.69 -7.92 16.82
CA VAL A 144 -6.71 -8.83 17.41
C VAL A 144 -6.85 -8.84 18.94
N GLU A 145 -6.38 -9.90 19.59
CA GLU A 145 -6.41 -9.99 21.07
C GLU A 145 -5.49 -8.95 21.72
N ALA A 146 -4.30 -8.76 21.15
CA ALA A 146 -3.34 -7.75 21.58
C ALA A 146 -2.61 -7.17 20.36
N ALA A 147 -2.46 -5.85 20.34
CA ALA A 147 -1.66 -5.15 19.35
C ALA A 147 -0.29 -4.78 19.95
N ASP A 148 0.79 -5.00 19.21
CA ASP A 148 2.11 -4.50 19.59
C ASP A 148 2.21 -3.00 19.30
N LEU A 149 1.83 -2.22 20.30
CA LEU A 149 1.80 -0.75 20.20
C LEU A 149 3.20 -0.14 20.10
N GLN A 150 4.26 -0.83 20.55
CA GLN A 150 5.63 -0.31 20.41
C GLN A 150 6.13 -0.46 18.98
N THR A 151 5.80 -1.57 18.33
CA THR A 151 6.06 -1.78 16.90
C THR A 151 5.36 -0.73 16.04
N LEU A 152 4.10 -0.41 16.33
CA LEU A 152 3.37 0.65 15.61
C LEU A 152 3.99 2.05 15.82
N ARG A 153 4.38 2.38 17.06
CA ARG A 153 5.12 3.63 17.36
C ARG A 153 6.41 3.74 16.56
N ARG A 154 7.16 2.64 16.46
CA ARG A 154 8.41 2.59 15.69
C ARG A 154 8.17 2.85 14.19
N SER A 155 7.12 2.26 13.61
CA SER A 155 6.76 2.52 12.20
C SER A 155 6.36 3.97 11.97
N ILE A 156 5.56 4.57 12.87
CA ILE A 156 5.19 5.99 12.79
C ILE A 156 6.45 6.88 12.85
N ALA A 157 7.34 6.65 13.82
CA ALA A 157 8.57 7.43 13.95
C ALA A 157 9.48 7.29 12.71
N LEU A 158 9.65 6.07 12.20
CA LEU A 158 10.41 5.79 10.98
C LEU A 158 9.85 6.57 9.78
N LEU A 159 8.53 6.57 9.60
CA LEU A 159 7.89 7.27 8.49
C LEU A 159 7.97 8.79 8.65
N MET A 160 7.79 9.31 9.87
CA MET A 160 7.94 10.76 10.13
C MET A 160 9.35 11.29 9.82
N ALA A 161 10.38 10.45 9.97
CA ALA A 161 11.76 10.80 9.65
C ALA A 161 12.16 10.47 8.19
N SER A 162 11.26 9.90 7.40
CA SER A 162 11.53 9.50 6.02
C SER A 162 11.54 10.69 5.06
N THR A 163 12.25 10.53 3.94
CA THR A 163 12.17 11.45 2.79
C THR A 163 11.09 11.05 1.78
N ALA A 164 10.45 9.89 1.94
CA ALA A 164 9.35 9.45 1.09
C ALA A 164 8.09 10.32 1.33
N GLU A 165 7.17 10.33 0.37
CA GLU A 165 5.83 10.90 0.61
C GLU A 165 5.09 10.03 1.65
N VAL A 166 4.64 10.62 2.76
CA VAL A 166 3.98 9.87 3.84
C VAL A 166 2.55 10.33 4.05
N GLU A 167 1.65 9.35 4.11
CA GLU A 167 0.25 9.53 4.49
C GLU A 167 -0.11 8.60 5.66
N PHE A 168 -0.55 9.14 6.79
CA PHE A 168 -1.25 8.37 7.80
C PHE A 168 -2.74 8.35 7.49
N ARG A 169 -3.40 7.22 7.70
CA ARG A 169 -4.84 7.07 7.42
C ARG A 169 -5.60 6.53 8.62
N THR A 170 -6.78 7.07 8.88
CA THR A 170 -7.65 6.61 9.96
C THR A 170 -9.08 6.49 9.44
N THR A 171 -9.63 5.28 9.39
CA THR A 171 -11.04 5.06 9.10
C THR A 171 -11.89 5.42 10.31
N VAL A 172 -12.74 6.44 10.18
CA VAL A 172 -13.54 6.99 11.28
C VAL A 172 -14.82 6.18 11.47
N VAL A 173 -14.74 5.11 12.27
CA VAL A 173 -15.86 4.21 12.55
C VAL A 173 -16.58 4.64 13.84
N PRO A 174 -17.87 5.00 13.81
CA PRO A 174 -18.57 5.60 14.97
C PRO A 174 -18.56 4.80 16.27
N THR A 175 -18.54 3.47 16.18
CA THR A 175 -18.49 2.58 17.36
C THR A 175 -17.08 2.33 17.89
N LEU A 176 -16.05 2.85 17.20
CA LEU A 176 -14.64 2.71 17.57
C LEU A 176 -13.98 4.04 17.90
N LEU A 177 -14.33 5.09 17.15
CA LEU A 177 -13.69 6.40 17.19
C LEU A 177 -14.73 7.51 17.29
N ALA A 178 -14.48 8.41 18.24
CA ALA A 178 -15.12 9.72 18.34
C ALA A 178 -14.02 10.80 18.39
N GLU A 179 -14.41 12.04 18.67
CA GLU A 179 -13.53 13.21 18.69
C GLU A 179 -12.34 13.01 19.64
N ALA A 180 -12.55 12.36 20.79
CA ALA A 180 -11.51 12.07 21.76
C ALA A 180 -10.44 11.12 21.23
N GLU A 181 -10.83 10.09 20.47
CA GLU A 181 -9.88 9.18 19.81
C GLU A 181 -9.12 9.89 18.69
N ILE A 182 -9.79 10.74 17.91
CA ILE A 182 -9.12 11.55 16.88
C ILE A 182 -8.08 12.47 17.54
N GLN A 183 -8.43 13.17 18.62
CA GLN A 183 -7.48 13.96 19.38
C GLN A 183 -6.26 13.13 19.83
N ALA A 184 -6.47 11.97 20.44
CA ALA A 184 -5.37 11.13 20.94
C ALA A 184 -4.45 10.59 19.82
N ILE A 185 -5.01 10.28 18.64
CA ILE A 185 -4.21 9.94 17.46
C ILE A 185 -3.40 11.15 17.00
N GLY A 186 -4.04 12.33 16.93
CA GLY A 186 -3.37 13.58 16.58
C GLY A 186 -2.18 13.89 17.48
N GLU A 187 -2.36 13.79 18.81
CA GLU A 187 -1.30 13.97 19.80
C GLU A 187 -0.14 13.00 19.58
N THR A 188 -0.43 11.74 19.26
CA THR A 188 0.59 10.72 18.95
C THR A 188 1.41 11.10 17.70
N LEU A 189 0.74 11.51 16.63
CA LEU A 189 1.39 11.90 15.37
C LEU A 189 2.20 13.20 15.55
N ALA A 190 1.66 14.19 16.26
CA ALA A 190 2.36 15.43 16.58
C ALA A 190 3.62 15.18 17.41
N ALA A 191 3.54 14.31 18.43
CA ALA A 191 4.69 13.95 19.24
C ALA A 191 5.79 13.24 18.42
N ALA A 192 5.41 12.36 17.50
CA ALA A 192 6.35 11.69 16.61
C ALA A 192 7.06 12.68 15.67
N ALA A 193 6.33 13.65 15.11
CA ALA A 193 6.90 14.70 14.27
C ALA A 193 7.86 15.62 15.06
N ALA A 194 7.51 15.99 16.29
CA ALA A 194 8.33 16.85 17.14
C ALA A 194 9.61 16.19 17.64
N SER A 195 9.62 14.86 17.77
CA SER A 195 10.76 14.12 18.31
C SER A 195 11.96 14.05 17.36
N GLY A 196 11.80 14.42 16.08
CA GLY A 196 12.87 14.35 15.06
C GLY A 196 13.55 12.98 15.01
N ALA A 197 12.85 11.93 15.42
CA ALA A 197 13.48 10.71 15.88
C ALA A 197 14.21 10.04 14.72
N THR A 198 15.54 10.04 14.78
CA THR A 198 16.37 9.22 13.90
C THR A 198 15.91 7.78 14.04
N PRO A 199 15.53 7.09 12.94
CA PRO A 199 15.05 5.73 13.05
C PRO A 199 16.14 4.87 13.72
N PRO A 200 15.79 4.03 14.71
CA PRO A 200 16.73 3.06 15.22
C PRO A 200 17.14 2.16 14.05
N THR A 201 18.44 2.12 13.76
CA THR A 201 19.03 1.33 12.67
C THR A 201 18.41 -0.06 12.65
N ALA A 202 17.86 -0.48 11.50
CA ALA A 202 17.27 -1.80 11.33
C ALA A 202 18.26 -2.87 11.81
N ARG A 203 17.85 -3.68 12.79
CA ARG A 203 18.62 -4.86 13.17
C ARG A 203 18.45 -5.85 12.02
N PRO A 204 19.53 -6.48 11.51
CA PRO A 204 19.40 -7.47 10.45
C PRO A 204 18.39 -8.53 10.88
N VAL A 205 17.44 -8.82 9.99
CA VAL A 205 16.47 -9.89 10.16
C VAL A 205 17.27 -11.17 10.39
N ARG A 206 17.24 -11.68 11.62
CA ARG A 206 17.82 -12.99 11.91
C ARG A 206 16.96 -14.02 11.18
N ASP A 207 17.57 -14.76 10.28
CA ASP A 207 16.97 -15.97 9.73
C ASP A 207 16.47 -16.86 10.88
N ALA A 208 15.29 -17.46 10.68
CA ALA A 208 14.71 -18.40 11.62
C ALA A 208 15.74 -19.48 12.00
N PRO A 209 15.77 -19.96 13.27
CA PRO A 209 16.76 -20.93 13.70
C PRO A 209 16.63 -22.22 12.88
N GLY A 210 17.62 -22.44 12.01
CA GLY A 210 17.83 -23.69 11.31
C GLY A 210 18.06 -24.82 12.31
N ALA A 211 17.40 -25.94 12.05
CA ALA A 211 17.54 -27.18 12.78
C ALA A 211 19.02 -27.54 12.95
N THR A 212 19.44 -27.68 14.20
CA THR A 212 20.71 -28.29 14.59
C THR A 212 20.72 -29.74 14.15
N GLY A 213 21.68 -30.11 13.32
CA GLY A 213 21.97 -31.48 12.92
C GLY A 213 23.27 -31.52 12.14
N GLY A 214 24.39 -31.39 12.85
CA GLY A 214 25.71 -31.52 12.26
C GLY A 214 26.00 -32.96 11.88
N LEU A 215 26.59 -33.17 10.70
CA LEU A 215 27.56 -34.24 10.45
C LEU A 215 28.65 -33.72 9.50
N SER A 216 29.85 -34.17 9.82
CA SER A 216 31.17 -33.70 9.41
C SER A 216 31.62 -34.27 8.06
N ALA A 217 32.40 -33.44 7.35
CA ALA A 217 33.52 -33.72 6.43
C ALA A 217 33.44 -34.89 5.43
N SER A 218 33.60 -34.57 4.15
CA SER A 218 34.88 -34.81 3.45
C SER A 218 34.89 -34.19 2.05
N ALA A 219 35.98 -33.50 1.75
CA ALA A 219 36.32 -33.04 0.42
C ALA A 219 36.66 -34.24 -0.47
N VAL A 220 36.00 -34.36 -1.62
CA VAL A 220 36.47 -35.18 -2.74
C VAL A 220 36.50 -34.29 -3.96
N ALA A 221 37.71 -33.99 -4.41
CA ALA A 221 37.99 -33.37 -5.70
C ALA A 221 37.69 -34.38 -6.82
N ILE A 222 36.96 -33.96 -7.85
CA ILE A 222 36.85 -34.68 -9.12
C ILE A 222 37.24 -33.72 -10.25
N PRO A 223 38.15 -34.09 -11.17
CA PRO A 223 38.73 -33.18 -12.14
C PRO A 223 37.89 -33.02 -13.42
N GLY A 224 37.83 -31.78 -13.89
CA GLY A 224 37.95 -31.37 -15.31
C GLY A 224 36.96 -31.90 -16.35
N ARG A 225 36.12 -31.00 -16.89
CA ARG A 225 35.80 -30.97 -18.33
C ARG A 225 35.26 -29.59 -18.74
N PRO A 226 35.77 -28.96 -19.83
CA PRO A 226 35.26 -27.67 -20.29
C PRO A 226 33.99 -27.90 -21.12
N VAL A 227 32.88 -27.26 -20.75
CA VAL A 227 31.67 -27.22 -21.59
C VAL A 227 31.76 -25.98 -22.47
N ARG A 228 31.93 -26.20 -23.78
CA ARG A 228 31.82 -25.16 -24.81
C ARG A 228 30.38 -24.65 -24.84
N ALA A 229 30.20 -23.33 -24.83
CA ALA A 229 28.93 -22.68 -25.13
C ALA A 229 28.56 -22.95 -26.60
N ALA A 230 27.40 -23.55 -26.82
CA ALA A 230 26.75 -23.62 -28.13
C ALA A 230 25.83 -22.39 -28.30
N PRO A 231 25.77 -21.78 -29.50
CA PRO A 231 24.91 -20.63 -29.74
C PRO A 231 23.42 -21.03 -29.74
N ILE A 232 22.60 -20.20 -29.09
CA ILE A 232 21.14 -20.32 -29.05
C ILE A 232 20.58 -20.05 -30.47
N PRO A 233 19.75 -20.93 -31.05
CA PRO A 233 19.11 -20.64 -32.32
C PRO A 233 18.00 -19.60 -32.14
N VAL A 234 18.07 -18.53 -32.94
CA VAL A 234 17.02 -17.51 -33.05
C VAL A 234 15.85 -18.12 -33.83
N ALA A 235 14.80 -18.55 -33.12
CA ALA A 235 13.55 -18.94 -33.76
C ALA A 235 12.81 -17.68 -34.24
N ARG A 236 12.82 -17.48 -35.56
CA ARG A 236 11.89 -16.57 -36.24
C ARG A 236 10.50 -17.21 -36.25
N GLY A 237 9.50 -16.42 -35.88
CA GLY A 237 8.08 -16.70 -36.16
C GLY A 237 7.32 -17.25 -34.96
N VAL A 238 6.80 -16.34 -34.13
CA VAL A 238 5.60 -16.62 -33.33
C VAL A 238 4.62 -15.48 -33.59
N SER A 239 3.45 -15.85 -34.09
CA SER A 239 2.30 -14.99 -34.33
C SER A 239 1.88 -14.25 -33.06
N ALA A 240 1.25 -13.08 -33.25
CA ALA A 240 0.67 -12.27 -32.19
C ALA A 240 -0.12 -13.11 -31.15
N PRO A 241 -0.04 -12.78 -29.85
CA PRO A 241 -0.82 -13.47 -28.84
C PRO A 241 -2.33 -13.23 -29.09
N PRO A 242 -3.19 -14.21 -28.81
CA PRO A 242 -4.63 -14.05 -28.98
C PRO A 242 -5.15 -12.98 -28.00
N ALA A 243 -6.10 -12.18 -28.47
CA ALA A 243 -6.85 -11.24 -27.64
C ALA A 243 -7.45 -11.99 -26.45
N LEU A 244 -7.26 -11.45 -25.24
CA LEU A 244 -7.91 -11.92 -24.02
C LEU A 244 -9.43 -11.98 -24.24
N ALA A 245 -9.98 -13.18 -24.30
CA ALA A 245 -11.42 -13.41 -24.26
C ALA A 245 -11.96 -13.02 -22.87
N PRO A 246 -13.19 -12.50 -22.78
CA PRO A 246 -13.72 -11.96 -21.54
C PRO A 246 -13.93 -13.09 -20.52
N ILE A 247 -13.14 -13.09 -19.45
CA ILE A 247 -13.34 -13.98 -18.31
C ILE A 247 -14.66 -13.57 -17.63
N GLY A 248 -15.59 -14.52 -17.61
CA GLY A 248 -16.95 -14.34 -17.11
C GLY A 248 -17.01 -14.17 -15.60
N ALA A 249 -17.03 -12.91 -15.17
CA ALA A 249 -17.85 -12.37 -14.09
C ALA A 249 -17.69 -10.84 -14.18
N ARG A 250 -18.78 -10.10 -14.29
CA ARG A 250 -18.74 -8.65 -14.55
C ARG A 250 -17.89 -7.97 -13.45
N PRO A 251 -16.78 -7.28 -13.78
CA PRO A 251 -15.95 -6.59 -12.79
C PRO A 251 -16.66 -5.39 -12.12
N HIS A 252 -17.82 -5.00 -12.64
CA HIS A 252 -18.48 -3.76 -12.29
C HIS A 252 -19.15 -3.76 -10.89
N ASP A 253 -19.22 -4.90 -10.20
CA ASP A 253 -19.83 -5.00 -8.86
C ASP A 253 -18.85 -5.31 -7.71
N LEU A 254 -17.59 -5.68 -8.00
CA LEU A 254 -16.53 -5.85 -6.98
C LEU A 254 -15.77 -4.55 -6.68
N ALA A 255 -15.71 -3.60 -7.62
CA ALA A 255 -15.11 -2.29 -7.40
C ALA A 255 -16.02 -1.30 -6.64
N LYS A 256 -17.34 -1.54 -6.62
CA LYS A 256 -18.32 -0.61 -6.01
C LYS A 256 -18.29 -0.56 -4.48
N GLY A 257 -17.73 -1.59 -3.83
CA GLY A 257 -17.65 -1.67 -2.36
C GLY A 257 -16.29 -1.29 -1.76
N LEU A 258 -15.25 -1.09 -2.59
CA LEU A 258 -13.91 -0.70 -2.13
C LEU A 258 -13.66 0.81 -2.26
N CYS A 259 -14.51 1.50 -3.01
CA CYS A 259 -14.44 2.94 -3.21
C CYS A 259 -15.83 3.46 -3.62
N GLY A 260 -16.47 4.27 -2.76
CA GLY A 260 -17.75 4.89 -3.07
C GLY A 260 -17.64 5.74 -4.34
N THR A 261 -18.44 5.41 -5.35
CA THR A 261 -18.54 6.21 -6.57
C THR A 261 -19.97 6.72 -6.73
N GLU A 262 -20.13 8.05 -6.66
CA GLU A 262 -21.35 8.72 -7.10
C GLU A 262 -21.33 8.87 -8.63
N LYS A 263 -22.47 8.61 -9.28
CA LYS A 263 -22.66 8.81 -10.72
C LYS A 263 -22.94 10.29 -11.01
N GLY A 264 -21.92 11.04 -11.44
CA GLY A 264 -22.09 12.34 -12.09
C GLY A 264 -22.15 12.19 -13.61
N SER A 265 -23.33 12.40 -14.21
CA SER A 265 -23.51 12.45 -15.67
C SER A 265 -23.10 13.82 -16.22
N GLY A 266 -21.99 13.88 -16.97
CA GLY A 266 -21.59 15.05 -17.75
C GLY A 266 -21.06 14.63 -19.11
N LYS A 267 -21.69 15.09 -20.19
CA LYS A 267 -21.28 14.86 -21.58
C LYS A 267 -19.98 15.62 -21.89
N GLY A 268 -19.18 15.05 -22.80
CA GLY A 268 -17.77 15.41 -23.01
C GLY A 268 -17.48 16.46 -24.08
N ALA A 269 -16.19 16.57 -24.39
CA ALA A 269 -15.62 16.92 -25.69
C ALA A 269 -14.10 16.72 -25.59
N GLY A 270 -13.50 16.07 -26.60
CA GLY A 270 -12.08 15.77 -26.63
C GLY A 270 -11.21 16.97 -27.02
N MET A 271 -9.93 16.89 -26.71
CA MET A 271 -8.87 17.62 -27.40
C MET A 271 -7.55 16.85 -27.29
N ALA A 272 -6.90 16.67 -28.43
CA ALA A 272 -5.55 16.15 -28.56
C ALA A 272 -4.54 17.17 -28.01
N GLY A 273 -3.47 16.68 -27.37
CA GLY A 273 -2.36 17.49 -26.90
C GLY A 273 -1.07 16.68 -26.90
N THR A 274 -0.19 17.06 -27.81
CA THR A 274 1.19 16.59 -28.03
C THR A 274 2.08 16.71 -26.80
N GLY A 275 3.01 15.75 -26.66
CA GLY A 275 3.88 15.63 -25.49
C GLY A 275 4.98 16.68 -25.37
N MET A 276 5.59 16.71 -24.18
CA MET A 276 6.96 17.15 -23.91
C MET A 276 7.26 16.99 -22.41
N GLY A 277 8.45 16.48 -22.09
CA GLY A 277 9.17 16.92 -20.89
C GLY A 277 9.22 15.97 -19.71
N ALA A 278 10.15 15.01 -19.78
CA ALA A 278 10.80 14.45 -18.60
C ALA A 278 11.36 15.57 -17.71
N GLY A 279 11.24 15.41 -16.38
CA GLY A 279 12.00 16.21 -15.41
C GLY A 279 11.23 16.68 -14.19
N MET A 280 10.56 15.79 -13.45
CA MET A 280 10.20 16.11 -12.07
C MET A 280 11.45 15.84 -11.20
N ARG A 281 12.21 16.91 -10.92
CA ARG A 281 13.31 16.88 -9.96
C ARG A 281 12.76 16.43 -8.61
N ALA A 282 13.38 15.41 -8.01
CA ALA A 282 13.20 15.06 -6.61
C ALA A 282 13.47 16.30 -5.75
N GLY A 283 12.41 16.90 -5.23
CA GLY A 283 12.50 18.01 -4.30
C GLY A 283 13.04 17.48 -2.97
N THR A 284 14.25 17.88 -2.61
CA THR A 284 14.81 17.70 -1.27
C THR A 284 14.10 18.64 -0.31
N GLY A 285 12.96 18.19 0.21
CA GLY A 285 12.29 18.77 1.37
C GLY A 285 11.62 17.62 2.11
N ALA A 286 11.87 17.49 3.42
CA ALA A 286 11.19 16.53 4.27
C ALA A 286 9.67 16.65 4.02
N GLY A 287 9.09 15.64 3.38
CA GLY A 287 7.69 15.67 3.00
C GLY A 287 6.85 15.65 4.27
N THR A 288 6.30 16.79 4.69
CA THR A 288 5.39 16.85 5.84
C THR A 288 4.30 15.81 5.67
N ALA A 289 4.27 14.84 6.58
CA ALA A 289 3.30 13.75 6.56
C ALA A 289 1.88 14.31 6.52
N VAL A 290 1.04 13.70 5.70
CA VAL A 290 -0.40 13.99 5.61
C VAL A 290 -1.14 13.05 6.55
N TRP A 291 -2.19 13.52 7.22
CA TRP A 291 -3.09 12.64 7.96
C TRP A 291 -4.51 12.69 7.38
N THR A 292 -4.92 11.61 6.73
CA THR A 292 -6.21 11.50 6.06
C THR A 292 -7.21 10.74 6.94
N LEU A 293 -8.27 11.43 7.35
CA LEU A 293 -9.45 10.78 7.92
C LEU A 293 -10.29 10.19 6.79
N GLN A 294 -10.64 8.91 6.90
CA GLN A 294 -11.42 8.20 5.90
C GLN A 294 -12.83 7.97 6.44
N PRO A 295 -13.88 8.39 5.72
CA PRO A 295 -15.24 8.03 6.08
C PRO A 295 -15.39 6.50 6.14
N PHE A 296 -16.10 6.02 7.16
CA PHE A 296 -16.49 4.62 7.24
C PHE A 296 -17.64 4.33 6.29
N GLU A 297 -17.52 3.26 5.52
CA GLU A 297 -18.58 2.74 4.66
C GLU A 297 -19.03 1.38 5.23
N PRO A 298 -20.27 1.21 5.70
CA PRO A 298 -20.72 -0.05 6.30
C PRO A 298 -20.85 -1.19 5.28
N ALA A 299 -21.10 -0.87 4.00
CA ALA A 299 -21.28 -1.88 2.98
C ALA A 299 -19.99 -2.67 2.76
N GLY A 300 -20.05 -3.98 3.00
CA GLY A 300 -18.92 -4.88 2.77
C GLY A 300 -17.96 -5.04 3.96
N ALA A 301 -18.28 -4.49 5.13
CA ALA A 301 -17.51 -4.73 6.34
C ALA A 301 -17.38 -6.24 6.66
N LEU A 302 -16.18 -6.64 7.12
CA LEU A 302 -15.83 -8.02 7.46
C LEU A 302 -16.77 -8.60 8.52
N ASP A 303 -16.97 -7.88 9.61
CA ASP A 303 -17.91 -8.23 10.66
C ASP A 303 -19.33 -7.77 10.28
N PRO A 304 -20.31 -8.68 10.17
CA PRO A 304 -21.70 -8.32 9.88
C PRO A 304 -22.30 -7.27 10.83
N ALA A 305 -21.86 -7.21 12.09
CA ALA A 305 -22.34 -6.22 13.05
C ALA A 305 -21.96 -4.78 12.68
N PHE A 306 -20.91 -4.59 11.88
CA PHE A 306 -20.48 -3.27 11.42
C PHE A 306 -21.25 -2.80 10.19
N ARG A 307 -21.94 -3.71 9.48
CA ARG A 307 -22.74 -3.37 8.29
C ARG A 307 -24.00 -2.58 8.60
N THR A 308 -24.42 -2.54 9.86
CA THR A 308 -25.58 -1.79 10.34
C THR A 308 -25.20 -0.51 11.08
N VAL A 309 -23.90 -0.24 11.27
CA VAL A 309 -23.42 0.98 11.90
C VAL A 309 -23.58 2.14 10.93
N ALA A 310 -24.42 3.12 11.28
CA ALA A 310 -24.59 4.33 10.51
C ALA A 310 -23.29 5.17 10.52
N PRO A 311 -22.73 5.58 9.36
CA PRO A 311 -21.60 6.49 9.29
C PRO A 311 -21.88 7.83 9.98
N TYR A 312 -20.82 8.53 10.36
CA TYR A 312 -20.96 9.93 10.76
C TYR A 312 -21.39 10.79 9.57
N PRO A 313 -22.22 11.82 9.80
CA PRO A 313 -22.57 12.78 8.76
C PRO A 313 -21.34 13.63 8.35
N PRO A 314 -21.31 14.17 7.12
CA PRO A 314 -20.15 14.89 6.60
C PRO A 314 -19.68 16.07 7.43
N ASP A 315 -20.60 16.84 8.03
CA ASP A 315 -20.31 17.97 8.90
C ASP A 315 -19.55 17.56 10.17
N ARG A 316 -19.92 16.42 10.77
CA ARG A 316 -19.21 15.88 11.94
C ARG A 316 -17.82 15.35 11.57
N LEU A 317 -17.69 14.72 10.40
CA LEU A 317 -16.39 14.29 9.87
C LEU A 317 -15.46 15.49 9.58
N ALA A 318 -16.00 16.57 9.02
CA ALA A 318 -15.27 17.82 8.81
C ALA A 318 -14.79 18.43 10.14
N ALA A 319 -15.66 18.46 11.16
CA ALA A 319 -15.28 18.93 12.50
C ALA A 319 -14.16 18.07 13.13
N MET A 320 -14.17 16.75 12.92
CA MET A 320 -13.08 15.86 13.34
C MET A 320 -11.78 16.13 12.57
N ALA A 321 -11.85 16.42 11.26
CA ALA A 321 -10.68 16.80 10.48
C ALA A 321 -10.09 18.12 10.97
N ASP A 322 -10.93 19.11 11.28
CA ASP A 322 -10.51 20.40 11.85
C ASP A 322 -9.91 20.26 13.25
N LEU A 323 -10.41 19.32 14.07
CA LEU A 323 -9.76 18.92 15.31
C LEU A 323 -8.38 18.33 15.03
N GLY A 324 -8.26 17.42 14.06
CA GLY A 324 -6.98 16.81 13.67
C GLY A 324 -5.95 17.83 13.17
N ARG A 325 -6.40 18.88 12.46
CA ARG A 325 -5.55 19.99 11.99
C ARG A 325 -4.86 20.78 13.11
N ARG A 326 -5.36 20.70 14.35
CA ARG A 326 -4.69 21.29 15.52
C ARG A 326 -3.40 20.58 15.92
N TYR A 327 -3.22 19.33 15.47
CA TYR A 327 -2.09 18.48 15.82
C TYR A 327 -1.20 18.17 14.62
N VAL A 328 -1.81 17.91 13.46
CA VAL A 328 -1.12 17.63 12.19
C VAL A 328 -1.57 18.65 11.17
N SER A 329 -0.69 19.58 10.78
CA SER A 329 -1.03 20.72 9.92
C SER A 329 -1.66 20.30 8.58
N ARG A 330 -1.25 19.14 8.04
CA ARG A 330 -1.81 18.54 6.81
C ARG A 330 -2.80 17.42 7.12
N CYS A 331 -3.79 17.68 7.97
CA CYS A 331 -4.92 16.77 8.17
C CYS A 331 -6.06 17.09 7.18
N ARG A 332 -6.72 16.07 6.60
CA ARG A 332 -7.83 16.22 5.62
C ARG A 332 -8.83 15.07 5.70
N LEU A 333 -10.04 15.26 5.14
CA LEU A 333 -10.96 14.15 4.89
C LEU A 333 -10.70 13.54 3.51
N ARG A 334 -10.77 12.21 3.39
CA ARG A 334 -10.65 11.52 2.10
C ARG A 334 -11.81 11.94 1.19
N GLY A 335 -11.48 12.37 -0.04
CA GLY A 335 -12.47 12.83 -1.02
C GLY A 335 -12.75 14.33 -0.98
N GLU A 336 -12.26 15.06 0.02
CA GLU A 336 -12.22 16.53 -0.06
C GLU A 336 -11.24 16.93 -1.17
N SER A 337 -11.74 17.67 -2.16
CA SER A 337 -10.87 18.37 -3.11
C SER A 337 -10.08 19.39 -2.30
N GLY A 338 -8.76 19.22 -2.25
CA GLY A 338 -7.88 20.12 -1.50
C GLY A 338 -8.12 21.55 -1.93
N ALA A 339 -8.74 22.35 -1.06
CA ALA A 339 -8.69 23.79 -1.14
C ALA A 339 -7.28 24.23 -0.73
N ASP A 340 -6.27 23.82 -1.49
CA ASP A 340 -5.01 24.54 -1.52
C ASP A 340 -5.35 25.88 -2.18
N GLY A 341 -5.56 26.91 -1.37
CA GLY A 341 -5.96 28.27 -1.75
C GLY A 341 -4.93 29.01 -2.61
N ARG A 342 -4.50 28.42 -3.72
CA ARG A 342 -3.89 29.15 -4.83
C ARG A 342 -5.02 29.58 -5.75
N THR A 343 -5.57 30.75 -5.45
CA THR A 343 -6.17 31.58 -6.49
C THR A 343 -5.14 31.71 -7.62
N HIS A 344 -5.32 30.96 -8.72
CA HIS A 344 -4.77 31.39 -9.99
C HIS A 344 -5.59 32.61 -10.40
N GLY A 345 -5.10 33.78 -10.01
CA GLY A 345 -5.52 35.04 -10.60
C GLY A 345 -5.25 34.97 -12.10
N GLY A 346 -6.24 35.38 -12.89
CA GLY A 346 -6.23 35.36 -14.35
C GLY A 346 -5.35 36.42 -14.98
#